data_AF-A0A2U9STM2-F1
#
_entry.id   AF-A0A2U9STM2-F1
#
_cell.length_a   1.000
_cell.length_b   1.000
_cell.length_c   1.000
_cell.angle_alpha   90.00
_cell.angle_beta   90.00
_cell.angle_gamma   90.00
#
_symmetry.space_group_name_H-M   'P 1'
#
loop_
_entity.id
_entity.type
_entity.pdbx_description
1 polymer ?
#
loop_
_entity_poly.entity_id
_entity_poly.type
_entity_poly.pdbx_seq_one_letter_code
_entity_poly.pdbx_strand_id
1 'polypeptide(L)'
;MLKSLKFAVCALIFTVTLINVACARDLDKSDPDRAQILAAVHRLNDNDSDLKDYRYFVVDLAKDHDAAFLCAALADKDGDLEMTDDQAGIMTFALEKRGPQWVATKLSGVGFTVGAKPVQSDCKVRGRIVSARDDINAVLVATGHQPLASR
;
A
#
# COMPACT_ATOMS: atom_id res chain seq x y z
N MET A 1 -35.57 46.32 -39.51
CA MET A 1 -35.34 46.08 -38.06
C MET A 1 -35.09 44.59 -37.86
N LEU A 2 -33.83 44.15 -37.83
CA LEU A 2 -33.47 42.78 -37.46
C LEU A 2 -33.05 42.79 -35.99
N LYS A 3 -33.86 42.14 -35.14
CA LYS A 3 -33.52 41.89 -33.73
C LYS A 3 -32.74 40.58 -33.64
N SER A 4 -31.56 40.65 -33.05
CA SER A 4 -30.67 39.55 -32.72
C SER A 4 -31.36 38.56 -31.77
N LEU A 5 -31.48 37.29 -32.14
CA LEU A 5 -31.80 36.22 -31.20
C LEU A 5 -30.50 35.52 -30.81
N LYS A 6 -30.11 35.72 -29.55
CA LYS A 6 -28.89 35.19 -28.94
C LYS A 6 -29.03 33.67 -28.78
N PHE A 7 -28.11 32.90 -29.34
CA PHE A 7 -27.94 31.49 -29.03
C PHE A 7 -27.44 31.36 -27.59
N ALA A 8 -28.29 30.87 -26.69
CA ALA A 8 -27.87 30.40 -25.38
C ALA A 8 -27.42 28.94 -25.52
N VAL A 9 -26.12 28.72 -25.69
CA VAL A 9 -25.50 27.40 -25.57
C VAL A 9 -25.25 27.18 -24.08
N CYS A 10 -26.16 26.48 -23.41
CA CYS A 10 -25.88 25.92 -22.08
C CYS A 10 -24.86 24.79 -22.23
N ALA A 11 -23.59 25.10 -22.01
CA ALA A 11 -22.56 24.10 -21.83
C ALA A 11 -22.75 23.46 -20.45
N LEU A 12 -23.35 22.26 -20.41
CA LEU A 12 -23.31 21.42 -19.21
C LEU A 12 -21.87 20.89 -19.06
N ILE A 13 -21.09 21.54 -18.20
CA ILE A 13 -19.81 21.01 -17.76
C ILE A 13 -20.12 19.99 -16.65
N PHE A 14 -20.18 18.71 -17.01
CA PHE A 14 -20.09 17.63 -16.03
C PHE A 14 -18.63 17.54 -15.55
N THR A 15 -18.26 18.36 -14.58
CA THR A 15 -17.09 18.07 -13.74
C THR A 15 -17.41 16.84 -12.90
N VAL A 16 -17.11 15.65 -13.44
CA VAL A 16 -17.02 14.44 -12.63
C VAL A 16 -15.76 14.59 -11.78
N THR A 17 -15.92 15.14 -10.59
CA THR A 17 -14.95 14.94 -9.52
C THR A 17 -14.98 13.46 -9.15
N LEU A 18 -14.12 12.68 -9.81
CA LEU A 18 -13.77 11.33 -9.35
C LEU A 18 -13.12 11.50 -7.97
N ILE A 19 -13.93 11.39 -6.92
CA ILE A 19 -13.42 11.11 -5.59
C ILE A 19 -12.85 9.69 -5.71
N ASN A 20 -11.58 9.59 -6.11
CA ASN A 20 -10.82 8.34 -6.09
C ASN A 20 -10.64 7.98 -4.61
N VAL A 21 -11.67 7.40 -4.00
CA VAL A 21 -11.50 6.58 -2.81
C VAL A 21 -10.69 5.40 -3.31
N ALA A 22 -9.37 5.51 -3.19
CA ALA A 22 -8.46 4.49 -3.66
C ALA A 22 -8.65 3.26 -2.77
N CYS A 23 -9.48 2.33 -3.26
CA CYS A 23 -9.62 1.00 -2.72
C CYS A 23 -8.25 0.33 -2.58
N ALA A 24 -8.18 -0.72 -1.77
CA ALA A 24 -6.95 -1.49 -1.64
C ALA A 24 -6.38 -1.84 -3.03
N ARG A 25 -5.10 -1.54 -3.23
CA ARG A 25 -4.39 -1.85 -4.47
C ARG A 25 -3.61 -3.14 -4.24
N ASP A 26 -3.81 -4.13 -5.08
CA ASP A 26 -3.06 -5.39 -5.01
C ASP A 26 -2.54 -5.74 -6.42
N LEU A 27 -1.53 -6.60 -6.50
CA LEU A 27 -1.17 -7.23 -7.75
C LEU A 27 -2.26 -8.22 -8.15
N ASP A 28 -2.40 -8.42 -9.46
CA ASP A 28 -3.23 -9.50 -9.96
C ASP A 28 -2.77 -10.84 -9.38
N LYS A 29 -3.70 -11.75 -9.07
CA LYS A 29 -3.37 -13.07 -8.53
C LYS A 29 -2.51 -13.91 -9.49
N SER A 30 -2.54 -13.61 -10.78
CA SER A 30 -1.72 -14.22 -11.82
C SER A 30 -0.30 -13.65 -11.91
N ASP A 31 0.00 -12.53 -11.24
CA ASP A 31 1.37 -12.01 -11.20
C ASP A 31 2.30 -13.05 -10.53
N PRO A 32 3.35 -13.49 -11.22
CA PRO A 32 4.18 -14.60 -10.76
C PRO A 32 4.97 -14.27 -9.48
N ASP A 33 5.17 -12.98 -9.19
CA ASP A 33 5.91 -12.53 -8.00
C ASP A 33 5.00 -12.37 -6.77
N ARG A 34 3.68 -12.19 -6.95
CA ARG A 34 2.75 -11.86 -5.86
C ARG A 34 2.87 -12.86 -4.71
N ALA A 35 2.76 -14.15 -5.00
CA ALA A 35 2.85 -15.19 -3.96
C ALA A 35 4.22 -15.18 -3.25
N GLN A 36 5.30 -14.91 -3.97
CA GLN A 36 6.65 -14.89 -3.41
C GLN A 36 6.92 -13.66 -2.54
N ILE A 37 6.37 -12.49 -2.91
CA ILE A 37 6.39 -11.26 -2.12
C ILE A 37 5.67 -11.51 -0.78
N LEU A 38 4.44 -12.04 -0.82
CA LEU A 38 3.68 -12.34 0.40
C LEU A 38 4.41 -13.38 1.28
N ALA A 39 4.97 -14.42 0.66
CA ALA A 39 5.78 -15.40 1.39
C ALA A 39 7.05 -14.78 2.02
N ALA A 40 7.65 -13.75 1.41
CA ALA A 40 8.80 -13.06 1.98
C ALA A 40 8.43 -12.28 3.25
N VAL A 41 7.28 -11.62 3.26
CA VAL A 41 6.76 -10.93 4.44
C VAL A 41 6.38 -11.93 5.53
N HIS A 42 5.75 -13.05 5.16
CA HIS A 42 5.42 -14.10 6.14
C HIS A 42 6.68 -14.68 6.80
N ARG A 43 7.72 -15.01 6.02
CA ARG A 43 9.02 -15.44 6.57
C ARG A 43 9.66 -14.40 7.49
N LEU A 44 9.52 -13.11 7.18
CA LEU A 44 10.04 -12.05 8.05
C LEU A 44 9.29 -12.04 9.38
N ASN A 45 7.97 -12.14 9.36
CA ASN A 45 7.13 -12.17 10.56
C ASN A 45 7.35 -13.44 11.39
N ASP A 46 7.53 -14.61 10.76
CA ASP A 46 7.78 -15.87 11.47
C ASP A 46 9.06 -15.85 12.32
N ASN A 47 10.03 -14.99 11.94
CA ASN A 47 11.27 -14.79 12.67
C ASN A 47 11.15 -13.76 13.81
N ASP A 48 10.01 -13.08 13.92
CA ASP A 48 9.70 -12.12 14.97
C ASP A 48 8.66 -12.76 15.91
N SER A 49 9.04 -13.00 17.18
CA SER A 49 8.17 -13.65 18.16
C SER A 49 6.85 -12.91 18.35
N ASP A 50 6.86 -11.60 18.14
CA ASP A 50 5.71 -10.74 18.33
C ASP A 50 4.81 -10.71 17.09
N LEU A 51 5.22 -11.33 15.97
CA LEU A 51 4.49 -11.32 14.70
C LEU A 51 4.17 -12.72 14.13
N LYS A 52 4.73 -13.78 14.73
CA LYS A 52 4.69 -15.15 14.21
C LYS A 52 3.28 -15.72 13.96
N ASP A 53 2.30 -15.36 14.79
CA ASP A 53 0.93 -15.88 14.67
C ASP A 53 -0.02 -14.91 13.93
N TYR A 54 0.50 -13.79 13.44
CA TYR A 54 -0.32 -12.77 12.81
C TYR A 54 -0.66 -13.10 11.36
N ARG A 55 -1.93 -12.86 11.04
CA ARG A 55 -2.40 -12.79 9.66
C ARG A 55 -2.34 -11.35 9.19
N TYR A 56 -2.44 -11.16 7.89
CA TYR A 56 -2.53 -9.83 7.34
C TYR A 56 -3.41 -9.79 6.10
N PHE A 57 -4.04 -8.64 5.90
CA PHE A 57 -4.78 -8.30 4.69
C PHE A 57 -3.99 -7.26 3.89
N VAL A 58 -3.83 -7.49 2.60
CA VAL A 58 -3.15 -6.54 1.71
C VAL A 58 -4.02 -5.29 1.55
N VAL A 59 -3.45 -4.13 1.86
CA VAL A 59 -4.09 -2.81 1.69
C VAL A 59 -3.47 -2.09 0.48
N ASP A 60 -2.15 -2.15 0.33
CA ASP A 60 -1.47 -1.68 -0.88
C ASP A 60 -0.29 -2.60 -1.20
N LEU A 61 -0.26 -3.15 -2.41
CA LEU A 61 0.88 -3.84 -2.98
C LEU A 61 1.24 -3.19 -4.31
N ALA A 62 2.37 -2.50 -4.33
CA ALA A 62 2.97 -1.93 -5.53
C ALA A 62 4.23 -2.72 -5.90
N LYS A 63 4.38 -3.05 -7.18
CA LYS A 63 5.60 -3.69 -7.71
C LYS A 63 6.16 -2.86 -8.84
N ASP A 64 7.46 -2.66 -8.79
CA ASP A 64 8.26 -2.02 -9.83
C ASP A 64 9.47 -2.92 -10.11
N HIS A 65 9.32 -3.78 -11.13
CA HIS A 65 10.28 -4.82 -11.51
C HIS A 65 10.73 -5.71 -10.34
N ASP A 66 11.96 -5.51 -9.86
CA ASP A 66 12.64 -6.22 -8.77
C ASP A 66 12.51 -5.51 -7.41
N ALA A 67 11.69 -4.47 -7.31
CA ALA A 67 11.31 -3.81 -6.06
C ALA A 67 9.80 -3.91 -5.83
N ALA A 68 9.38 -3.98 -4.57
CA ALA A 68 7.97 -3.90 -4.21
C ALA A 68 7.77 -3.19 -2.87
N PHE A 69 6.58 -2.63 -2.69
CA PHE A 69 6.10 -2.07 -1.44
C PHE A 69 4.84 -2.81 -1.04
N LEU A 70 4.80 -3.31 0.20
CA LEU A 70 3.61 -3.91 0.78
C LEU A 70 3.19 -3.11 2.00
N CYS A 71 1.91 -2.75 2.04
CA CYS A 71 1.19 -2.25 3.20
C CYS A 71 0.08 -3.25 3.52
N ALA A 72 0.05 -3.71 4.76
CA ALA A 72 -0.89 -4.74 5.18
C ALA A 72 -1.49 -4.43 6.55
N ALA A 73 -2.78 -4.64 6.70
CA ALA A 73 -3.46 -4.58 7.99
C ALA A 73 -3.28 -5.90 8.71
N LEU A 74 -2.89 -5.83 9.98
CA LEU A 74 -2.75 -6.98 10.86
C LEU A 74 -4.12 -7.53 11.22
N ALA A 75 -4.17 -8.84 11.27
CA ALA A 75 -5.34 -9.57 11.71
C ALA A 75 -4.93 -10.68 12.67
N ASP A 76 -5.79 -10.94 13.63
CA ASP A 76 -5.64 -12.04 14.55
C ASP A 76 -5.89 -13.39 13.86
N LYS A 77 -5.86 -14.47 14.66
CA LYS A 77 -6.10 -15.85 14.20
C LYS A 77 -7.51 -16.10 13.67
N ASP A 78 -8.49 -15.27 14.04
CA ASP A 78 -9.89 -15.39 13.62
C ASP A 78 -10.16 -14.54 12.37
N GLY A 79 -9.22 -13.66 12.02
CA GLY A 79 -9.28 -12.78 10.85
C GLY A 79 -9.86 -11.41 11.17
N ASP A 80 -10.06 -11.11 12.44
CA ASP A 80 -10.44 -9.78 12.90
C ASP A 80 -9.20 -8.88 12.96
N LEU A 81 -9.37 -7.58 12.74
CA LEU A 81 -8.24 -6.65 12.74
C LEU A 81 -7.62 -6.57 14.13
N GLU A 82 -6.29 -6.65 14.20
CA GLU A 82 -5.58 -6.46 15.46
C GLU A 82 -5.63 -4.97 15.84
N MET A 83 -6.03 -4.70 17.09
CA MET A 83 -6.29 -3.35 17.57
C MET A 83 -5.26 -2.92 18.64
N THR A 84 -4.84 -1.66 18.60
CA THR A 84 -4.05 -0.98 19.62
C THR A 84 -4.65 0.41 19.83
N ASP A 85 -5.11 0.74 21.04
CA ASP A 85 -5.68 2.05 21.39
C ASP A 85 -6.71 2.56 20.36
N ASP A 86 -7.73 1.74 20.07
CA ASP A 86 -8.77 2.04 19.07
C ASP A 86 -8.22 2.25 17.64
N GLN A 87 -7.05 1.68 17.34
CA GLN A 87 -6.47 1.70 16.01
C GLN A 87 -6.07 0.32 15.51
N ALA A 88 -6.46 -0.02 14.28
CA ALA A 88 -6.00 -1.26 13.67
C ALA A 88 -4.53 -1.14 13.26
N GLY A 89 -3.75 -2.18 13.53
CA GLY A 89 -2.32 -2.22 13.21
C GLY A 89 -2.08 -2.37 11.72
N ILE A 90 -1.35 -1.44 11.10
CA ILE A 90 -0.81 -1.58 9.74
C ILE A 90 0.67 -1.85 9.86
N MET A 91 1.19 -2.73 9.01
CA MET A 91 2.61 -2.89 8.77
C MET A 91 2.97 -2.53 7.33
N THR A 92 4.14 -1.93 7.16
CA THR A 92 4.68 -1.54 5.85
C THR A 92 6.04 -2.18 5.63
N PHE A 93 6.29 -2.61 4.40
CA PHE A 93 7.48 -3.35 4.00
C PHE A 93 8.01 -2.83 2.66
N ALA A 94 9.33 -2.72 2.57
CA ALA A 94 10.02 -2.68 1.29
C ALA A 94 10.50 -4.09 0.96
N LEU A 95 10.42 -4.47 -0.31
CA LEU A 95 10.91 -5.75 -0.78
C LEU A 95 11.81 -5.56 -1.98
N GLU A 96 12.82 -6.43 -2.07
CA GLU A 96 13.67 -6.54 -3.25
C GLU A 96 13.84 -7.98 -3.69
N LYS A 97 13.96 -8.16 -5.01
CA LYS A 97 14.21 -9.46 -5.62
C LYS A 97 15.71 -9.70 -5.71
N ARG A 98 16.22 -10.59 -4.87
CA ARG A 98 17.61 -11.08 -4.87
C ARG A 98 17.68 -12.42 -5.59
N GLY A 99 17.86 -12.39 -6.91
CA GLY A 99 17.88 -13.60 -7.73
C GLY A 99 16.46 -14.21 -7.83
N PRO A 100 16.25 -15.49 -7.45
CA PRO A 100 14.92 -16.10 -7.47
C PRO A 100 14.08 -15.78 -6.23
N GLN A 101 14.62 -15.05 -5.25
CA GLN A 101 13.97 -14.83 -3.95
C GLN A 101 13.62 -13.37 -3.72
N TRP A 102 12.43 -13.13 -3.19
CA TRP A 102 12.05 -11.84 -2.61
C TRP A 102 12.48 -11.79 -1.13
N VAL A 103 13.05 -10.66 -0.74
CA VAL A 103 13.48 -10.37 0.63
C VAL A 103 12.75 -9.13 1.11
N ALA A 104 12.10 -9.22 2.27
CA ALA A 104 11.36 -8.13 2.88
C ALA A 104 12.18 -7.41 3.96
N THR A 105 11.97 -6.10 4.06
CA THR A 105 12.47 -5.24 5.14
C THR A 105 11.28 -4.50 5.73
N LYS A 106 11.05 -4.64 7.03
CA LYS A 106 10.00 -3.92 7.76
C LYS A 106 10.38 -2.44 7.83
N LEU A 107 9.49 -1.56 7.39
CA LEU A 107 9.72 -0.11 7.38
C LEU A 107 9.14 0.56 8.61
N SER A 108 7.88 0.27 8.93
CA SER A 108 7.15 0.84 10.06
C SER A 108 5.82 0.16 10.28
N GLY A 109 5.21 0.41 11.44
CA GLY A 109 3.78 0.23 11.64
C GLY A 109 3.08 1.58 11.82
N VAL A 110 1.85 1.70 11.32
CA VAL A 110 0.98 2.86 11.54
C VAL A 110 -0.39 2.37 12.04
N GLY A 111 -1.09 3.19 12.82
CA GLY A 111 -2.44 2.87 13.30
C GLY A 111 -3.50 3.71 12.60
N PHE A 112 -4.72 3.19 12.46
CA PHE A 112 -5.90 3.89 11.92
C PHE A 112 -7.18 3.55 12.71
N THR A 113 -8.14 4.45 12.79
CA THR A 113 -9.33 4.35 13.66
C THR A 113 -10.21 3.11 13.42
N VAL A 114 -10.70 2.49 14.51
CA VAL A 114 -11.67 1.37 14.50
C VAL A 114 -12.87 1.64 13.61
N GLY A 115 -13.31 0.62 12.87
CA GLY A 115 -14.53 0.65 12.07
C GLY A 115 -14.37 1.32 10.70
N ALA A 116 -13.27 2.04 10.47
CA ALA A 116 -12.85 2.35 9.12
C ALA A 116 -12.24 1.09 8.48
N LYS A 117 -12.62 0.78 7.24
CA LYS A 117 -11.88 -0.24 6.48
C LYS A 117 -10.54 0.37 6.07
N PRO A 118 -9.39 -0.30 6.28
CA PRO A 118 -8.11 0.23 5.84
C PRO A 118 -8.13 0.48 4.34
N VAL A 119 -7.63 1.63 3.94
CA VAL A 119 -7.58 2.10 2.55
C VAL A 119 -6.16 2.46 2.16
N GLN A 120 -5.91 2.59 0.85
CA GLN A 120 -4.57 2.86 0.33
C GLN A 120 -3.95 4.15 0.92
N SER A 121 -4.77 5.16 1.26
CA SER A 121 -4.27 6.41 1.86
C SER A 121 -3.66 6.23 3.25
N ASP A 122 -3.97 5.13 3.93
CA ASP A 122 -3.40 4.78 5.24
C ASP A 122 -1.97 4.22 5.11
N CYS A 123 -1.57 3.81 3.90
CA CYS A 123 -0.28 3.20 3.61
C CYS A 123 0.87 4.21 3.40
N LYS A 124 0.68 5.45 3.85
CA LYS A 124 1.73 6.48 3.72
C LYS A 124 2.84 6.23 4.73
N VAL A 125 4.08 6.09 4.25
CA VAL A 125 5.25 6.01 5.12
C VAL A 125 5.85 7.40 5.26
N ARG A 126 5.89 7.93 6.49
CA ARG A 126 6.35 9.30 6.76
C ARG A 126 5.65 10.37 5.90
N GLY A 127 4.34 10.17 5.65
CA GLY A 127 3.52 11.07 4.85
C GLY A 127 3.67 10.92 3.33
N ARG A 128 4.52 10.00 2.84
CA ARG A 128 4.75 9.75 1.42
C ARG A 128 3.90 8.57 0.92
N ILE A 129 3.28 8.74 -0.26
CA ILE A 129 2.65 7.64 -1.00
C ILE A 129 3.75 6.85 -1.70
N VAL A 130 3.70 5.52 -1.62
CA VAL A 130 4.70 4.64 -2.22
C VAL A 130 4.10 3.93 -3.43
N SER A 131 4.70 4.15 -4.60
CA SER A 131 4.16 3.62 -5.85
C SER A 131 5.20 3.07 -6.82
N ALA A 132 6.44 3.56 -6.74
CA ALA A 132 7.55 3.16 -7.60
C ALA A 132 8.82 2.94 -6.78
N ARG A 133 9.85 2.40 -7.43
CA ARG A 133 11.18 2.15 -6.82
C ARG A 133 11.78 3.38 -6.15
N ASP A 134 11.66 4.56 -6.75
CA ASP A 134 12.19 5.80 -6.16
C ASP A 134 11.51 6.14 -4.83
N ASP A 135 10.19 5.90 -4.73
CA ASP A 135 9.48 6.07 -3.46
C ASP A 135 9.93 5.02 -2.44
N ILE A 136 10.11 3.77 -2.86
CA ILE A 136 10.60 2.66 -2.01
C ILE A 136 11.97 3.01 -1.42
N ASN A 137 12.88 3.49 -2.26
CA ASN A 137 14.20 3.92 -1.82
C ASN A 137 14.13 5.13 -0.87
N ALA A 138 13.26 6.10 -1.16
CA ALA A 138 13.06 7.25 -0.29
C ALA A 138 12.55 6.85 1.09
N VAL A 139 11.62 5.89 1.18
CA VAL A 139 11.09 5.44 2.48
C VAL A 139 12.08 4.55 3.22
N LEU A 140 12.85 3.70 2.54
CA LEU A 140 13.95 2.94 3.13
C LEU A 140 14.94 3.87 3.84
N VAL A 141 15.39 4.92 3.15
CA VAL A 141 16.30 5.91 3.73
C VAL A 141 15.64 6.64 4.90
N ALA A 142 14.38 7.04 4.77
CA ALA A 142 13.64 7.74 5.82
C ALA A 142 13.39 6.89 7.09
N THR A 143 13.43 5.55 6.97
CA THR A 143 13.31 4.62 8.11
C THR A 143 14.67 4.04 8.55
N GLY A 144 15.78 4.58 8.03
CA GLY A 144 17.13 4.23 8.48
C GLY A 144 17.74 2.99 7.80
N HIS A 145 17.17 2.53 6.69
CA HIS A 145 17.72 1.45 5.88
C HIS A 145 18.51 1.98 4.68
N GLN A 146 19.35 1.11 4.12
CA GLN A 146 20.01 1.38 2.85
C GLN A 146 18.99 1.31 1.69
N PRO A 147 19.13 2.14 0.65
CA PRO A 147 18.32 2.02 -0.55
C PRO A 147 18.58 0.68 -1.24
N LEU A 148 17.62 0.24 -2.05
CA LEU A 148 17.77 -0.96 -2.87
C LEU A 148 18.89 -0.77 -3.90
N ALA A 149 19.60 -1.85 -4.19
CA ALA A 149 20.61 -1.82 -5.24
C ALA A 149 19.98 -1.44 -6.59
N SER A 150 20.62 -0.54 -7.32
CA SER A 150 20.28 -0.30 -8.72
C SER A 150 20.67 -1.53 -9.53
N ARG A 151 19.76 -2.04 -10.35
CA ARG A 151 20.00 -3.18 -11.25
C ARG A 151 19.76 -2.77 -12.69
#